data_AF-A0A3N9X3F3-F1
#
_entry.id   AF-A0A3N9X3F3-F1
#
_cell.length_a   1.000
_cell.length_b   1.000
_cell.length_c   1.000
_cell.angle_alpha   90.00
_cell.angle_beta   90.00
_cell.angle_gamma   90.00
#
_symmetry.space_group_name_H-M   'P 1'
#
loop_
_entity.id
_entity.type
_entity.pdbx_description
1 polymer ?
#
loop_
_entity_poly.entity_id
_entity_poly.type
_entity_poly.pdbx_seq_one_letter_code
_entity_poly.pdbx_strand_id
1 'polypeptide(L)'
;MIWIAGNEYGTAAEIAQGLGPDVTADRVRDWARRSANPADTLHGLLPRHHATGRGRGTTWYRFDQAAKVEAITRRAKGGPPRTGTLKRPSASS
;
A
#
# COMPACT_ATOMS: atom_id res chain seq x y z
N MET A 1 0.30 16.05 -7.64
CA MET A 1 -0.75 15.68 -6.67
C MET A 1 -1.96 16.58 -6.86
N ILE A 2 -3.13 16.19 -6.37
CA ILE A 2 -4.39 16.95 -6.43
C ILE A 2 -5.06 16.93 -5.06
N TRP A 3 -5.89 17.94 -4.77
CA TRP A 3 -6.68 18.02 -3.54
C TRP A 3 -8.14 17.68 -3.84
N ILE A 4 -8.70 16.69 -3.13
CA ILE A 4 -10.11 16.29 -3.24
C ILE A 4 -10.73 16.29 -1.83
N ALA A 5 -11.78 17.09 -1.65
CA ALA A 5 -12.50 17.20 -0.37
C ALA A 5 -11.58 17.40 0.85
N GLY A 6 -10.55 18.23 0.71
CA GLY A 6 -9.58 18.53 1.78
C GLY A 6 -8.50 17.46 2.02
N ASN A 7 -8.45 16.40 1.20
CA ASN A 7 -7.41 15.38 1.29
C ASN A 7 -6.50 15.45 0.06
N GLU A 8 -5.21 15.20 0.26
CA GLU A 8 -4.22 15.17 -0.81
C GLU A 8 -4.16 13.78 -1.45
N TYR A 9 -4.28 13.76 -2.78
CA TYR A 9 -4.23 12.56 -3.60
C TYR A 9 -3.11 12.66 -4.63
N GLY A 10 -2.45 11.54 -4.89
CA GLY A 10 -1.44 11.42 -5.92
C GLY A 10 -1.53 10.10 -6.65
N THR A 11 -0.94 10.05 -7.84
CA THR A 11 -0.58 8.79 -8.49
C THR A 11 0.50 8.08 -7.69
N ALA A 12 0.69 6.78 -7.92
CA ALA A 12 1.71 6.00 -7.21
C ALA A 12 3.13 6.62 -7.29
N ALA A 13 3.48 7.23 -8.43
CA ALA A 13 4.77 7.89 -8.62
C ALA A 13 4.89 9.19 -7.82
N GLU A 14 3.85 10.01 -7.79
CA GLU A 14 3.82 11.24 -6.99
C GLU A 14 3.86 10.93 -5.50
N ILE A 15 3.09 9.93 -5.05
CA ILE A 15 3.11 9.46 -3.66
C ILE A 15 4.50 8.96 -3.27
N ALA A 16 5.14 8.15 -4.12
CA ALA A 16 6.49 7.67 -3.88
C ALA A 16 7.49 8.83 -3.72
N GLN A 17 7.45 9.83 -4.60
CA GLN A 17 8.28 11.03 -4.46
C GLN A 17 8.02 11.80 -3.16
N GLY A 18 6.75 11.91 -2.74
CA GLY A 18 6.40 12.60 -1.50
C GLY A 18 6.79 11.85 -0.22
N LEU A 19 6.81 10.51 -0.24
CA LEU A 19 7.19 9.69 0.91
C LEU A 19 8.70 9.54 1.08
N GLY A 20 9.46 9.75 0.01
CA GLY A 20 10.92 9.74 0.02
C GLY A 20 11.53 8.58 -0.79
N PRO A 21 12.87 8.56 -0.90
CA PRO A 21 13.59 7.74 -1.88
C PRO A 21 13.48 6.22 -1.63
N ASP A 22 13.17 5.80 -0.40
CA ASP A 22 13.00 4.40 -0.03
C ASP A 22 11.69 3.77 -0.54
N VAL A 23 10.77 4.60 -1.04
CA VAL A 23 9.45 4.17 -1.52
C VAL A 23 9.39 4.33 -3.03
N THR A 24 9.08 3.24 -3.72
CA THR A 24 8.90 3.25 -5.18
C THR A 24 7.42 3.23 -5.55
N ALA A 25 7.09 3.67 -6.78
CA ALA A 25 5.71 3.60 -7.28
C ALA A 25 5.15 2.18 -7.25
N ASP A 26 5.96 1.17 -7.55
CA ASP A 26 5.57 -0.24 -7.48
C ASP A 26 5.26 -0.69 -6.04
N ARG A 27 6.00 -0.19 -5.06
CA ARG A 27 5.71 -0.41 -3.64
C ARG A 27 4.33 0.12 -3.26
N VAL A 28 3.99 1.32 -3.71
CA VAL A 28 2.67 1.94 -3.46
C VAL A 28 1.55 1.11 -4.11
N ARG A 29 1.77 0.60 -5.33
CA ARG A 29 0.82 -0.30 -6.01
C ARG A 29 0.64 -1.63 -5.28
N ASP A 30 1.72 -2.20 -4.76
CA ASP A 30 1.71 -3.41 -3.94
C ASP A 30 0.90 -3.20 -2.66
N TRP A 31 1.16 -2.10 -1.93
CA TRP A 31 0.37 -1.74 -0.75
C TRP A 31 -1.12 -1.64 -1.05
N ALA A 32 -1.50 -1.02 -2.16
CA ALA A 32 -2.90 -0.94 -2.55
C ALA A 32 -3.48 -2.31 -2.94
N ARG A 33 -2.68 -3.19 -3.55
CA ARG A 33 -3.10 -4.58 -3.83
C ARG A 33 -3.34 -5.34 -2.53
N ARG A 34 -2.41 -5.25 -1.58
CA ARG A 34 -2.52 -5.84 -0.25
C ARG A 34 -3.71 -5.27 0.53
N SER A 35 -3.94 -3.97 0.44
CA SER A 35 -5.09 -3.32 1.04
C SER A 35 -6.44 -3.80 0.50
N ALA A 36 -6.49 -4.29 -0.74
CA ALA A 36 -7.71 -4.88 -1.30
C ALA A 36 -7.94 -6.34 -0.84
N ASN A 37 -6.91 -7.01 -0.29
CA ASN A 37 -7.02 -8.39 0.18
C ASN A 37 -7.53 -8.41 1.63
N PRO A 38 -8.70 -9.02 1.92
CA PRO A 38 -9.24 -9.10 3.27
C PRO A 38 -8.39 -9.95 4.23
N ALA A 39 -7.52 -10.83 3.71
CA ALA A 39 -6.62 -11.64 4.52
C ALA A 39 -5.29 -10.93 4.86
N ASP A 40 -5.05 -9.72 4.33
CA ASP A 40 -3.81 -8.98 4.57
C ASP A 40 -3.96 -8.00 5.74
N THR A 41 -2.86 -7.76 6.45
CA THR A 41 -2.81 -6.79 7.55
C THR A 41 -2.97 -5.35 7.09
N LEU A 42 -2.78 -5.08 5.79
CA LEU A 42 -3.00 -3.77 5.19
C LEU A 42 -4.44 -3.55 4.72
N HIS A 43 -5.35 -4.51 4.93
CA HIS A 43 -6.72 -4.43 4.44
C HIS A 43 -7.42 -3.11 4.82
N GLY A 44 -7.99 -2.44 3.82
CA GLY A 44 -8.70 -1.17 3.97
C GLY A 44 -7.84 0.06 4.27
N LEU A 45 -6.51 -0.07 4.39
CA LEU A 45 -5.64 1.05 4.77
C LEU A 45 -5.22 1.95 3.59
N LEU A 46 -5.19 1.44 2.37
CA LEU A 46 -4.85 2.19 1.16
C LEU A 46 -5.81 1.81 -0.01
N PRO A 47 -7.08 2.21 0.08
CA PRO A 47 -8.03 2.01 -1.00
C PRO A 47 -7.63 2.75 -2.28
N ARG A 48 -7.88 2.11 -3.43
CA ARG A 48 -7.69 2.72 -4.75
C ARG A 48 -8.82 3.70 -5.03
N HIS A 49 -8.48 4.95 -5.33
CA HIS A 49 -9.47 5.94 -5.72
C HIS A 49 -9.44 6.16 -7.23
N HIS A 50 -10.57 5.91 -7.88
CA HIS A 50 -10.75 6.20 -9.30
C HIS A 50 -11.41 7.58 -9.42
N ALA A 51 -10.63 8.61 -9.71
CA ALA A 51 -11.19 9.92 -10.00
C ALA A 51 -11.74 9.93 -11.43
N THR A 52 -13.04 10.14 -11.57
CA THR A 52 -13.71 10.31 -12.86
C THR A 52 -13.39 11.69 -13.43
N GLY A 53 -12.28 11.83 -14.19
CA GLY A 53 -11.97 13.07 -14.90
C GLY A 53 -10.52 13.22 -15.38
N ARG A 54 -10.36 13.67 -16.63
CA ARG A 54 -9.14 14.00 -17.41
C ARG A 54 -8.21 12.86 -17.87
N GLY A 55 -8.49 11.61 -17.47
CA GLY A 55 -7.87 10.43 -18.08
C GLY A 55 -8.62 9.17 -17.66
N ARG A 56 -9.17 8.42 -18.62
CA ARG A 56 -9.74 7.10 -18.34
C ARG A 56 -8.69 6.23 -17.63
N GLY A 57 -8.90 5.89 -16.37
CA GLY A 57 -8.14 4.83 -15.68
C GLY A 57 -6.99 5.26 -14.76
N THR A 58 -6.77 6.55 -14.50
CA THR A 58 -5.73 6.94 -13.52
C THR A 58 -6.18 6.58 -12.10
N THR A 59 -5.38 5.75 -11.43
CA THR A 59 -5.60 5.38 -10.02
C THR A 59 -4.90 6.38 -9.12
N TRP A 60 -5.67 6.97 -8.22
CA TRP A 60 -5.23 7.92 -7.22
C TRP A 60 -5.20 7.27 -5.85
N TYR A 61 -4.26 7.69 -5.03
CA TYR A 61 -4.08 7.23 -3.66
C TYR A 61 -3.99 8.43 -2.74
N ARG A 62 -4.55 8.33 -1.53
CA ARG A 62 -4.41 9.38 -0.52
C ARG A 62 -2.99 9.37 0.05
N PHE A 63 -2.41 10.55 0.19
CA PHE A 63 -1.06 10.70 0.72
C PHE A 63 -0.96 10.29 2.19
N ASP A 64 -1.90 10.73 3.03
CA ASP A 64 -1.92 10.38 4.46
C ASP A 64 -1.99 8.88 4.71
N GLN A 65 -2.82 8.18 3.91
CA GLN A 65 -2.99 6.74 3.97
C GLN A 65 -1.72 6.01 3.54
N ALA A 66 -1.10 6.47 2.44
CA ALA A 66 0.15 5.90 1.96
C ALA A 66 1.28 6.09 2.99
N ALA A 67 1.37 7.25 3.63
CA ALA A 67 2.32 7.51 4.71
C ALA A 67 2.10 6.60 5.92
N LYS A 68 0.85 6.34 6.30
CA LYS A 68 0.51 5.39 7.37
C LYS A 68 0.95 3.96 7.02
N VAL A 69 0.68 3.51 5.80
CA VAL A 69 1.10 2.18 5.33
C VAL A 69 2.62 2.08 5.22
N GLU A 70 3.30 3.13 4.79
CA GLU A 70 4.76 3.23 4.80
C GLU A 70 5.28 3.00 6.23
N ALA A 71 4.77 3.73 7.22
CA ALA A 71 5.20 3.59 8.61
C ALA A 71 4.96 2.17 9.16
N ILE A 72 3.79 1.56 8.84
CA ILE A 72 3.48 0.18 9.23
C ILE A 72 4.47 -0.80 8.59
N THR A 73 4.74 -0.64 7.29
CA THR A 73 5.59 -1.57 6.55
C THR A 73 7.08 -1.38 6.83
N ARG A 74 7.52 -0.15 7.14
CA ARG A 74 8.85 0.16 7.66
C ARG A 74 9.07 -0.52 9.00
N ARG A 75 8.11 -0.42 9.92
CA ARG A 75 8.14 -1.14 11.22
C ARG A 75 8.11 -2.65 11.04
N ALA A 76 7.33 -3.17 10.09
CA ALA A 76 7.27 -4.60 9.81
C ALA A 76 8.57 -5.14 9.19
N LYS A 77 9.27 -4.34 8.37
CA LYS A 77 10.62 -4.65 7.88
C LYS A 77 11.68 -4.61 9.00
N GLY A 78 11.51 -3.72 9.99
CA GLY A 78 12.42 -3.55 11.12
C GLY A 78 12.13 -4.44 12.33
N GLY A 79 11.02 -5.17 12.35
CA GLY A 79 10.75 -6.19 13.36
C GLY A 79 11.56 -7.46 13.08
N PRO A 80 11.87 -8.27 14.11
CA PRO A 80 12.55 -9.55 13.89
C PRO A 80 11.79 -10.35 12.82
N PRO A 81 12.50 -11.01 11.89
CA PRO A 81 11.86 -11.74 10.80
C PRO A 81 10.87 -12.71 11.43
N ARG A 82 9.60 -12.58 11.05
CA ARG A 82 8.61 -13.63 11.33
C ARG A 82 9.03 -14.83 10.48
N THR A 83 9.93 -15.64 11.02
CA THR A 83 10.13 -17.03 10.63
C THR A 83 8.87 -17.78 11.05
N GLY A 84 7.76 -17.49 10.37
CA GLY A 84 6.54 -18.27 10.39
C GLY A 84 6.79 -19.48 9.52
N THR A 85 7.52 -20.44 10.07
CA THR A 85 7.66 -21.81 9.63
C THR A 85 6.30 -22.34 9.17
N LEU A 86 6.03 -22.33 7.86
CA LEU A 86 4.96 -23.13 7.27
C LEU A 86 5.45 -24.57 7.16
N LYS A 87 5.70 -25.23 8.31
CA LYS A 87 5.89 -26.67 8.34
C LYS A 87 4.50 -27.28 8.22
N ARG A 88 4.09 -27.60 6.99
CA ARG A 88 3.04 -28.59 6.75
C ARG A 88 3.46 -29.88 7.48
N PRO A 89 2.70 -30.43 8.44
CA PRO A 89 2.85 -31.83 8.77
C PRO A 89 2.26 -32.62 7.60
N SER A 90 3.13 -33.18 6.78
CA SER A 90 2.75 -34.27 5.89
C SER A 90 2.25 -35.42 6.76
N ALA A 91 0.97 -35.74 6.62
CA ALA A 91 0.44 -37.01 7.11
C ALA A 91 1.02 -38.13 6.25
N SER A 92 1.67 -39.09 6.89
CA SER A 92 1.95 -40.41 6.31
C SER A 92 1.18 -41.42 7.14
N SER A 93 0.25 -42.13 6.50
CA SER A 93 -0.26 -43.43 6.94
C SER A 93 0.61 -44.53 6.37
#